data_AF-A0A368H0X5-F1
#
_entry.id   AF-A0A368H0X5-F1
#
_cell.length_a   1.000
_cell.length_b   1.000
_cell.length_c   1.000
_cell.angle_alpha   90.00
_cell.angle_beta   90.00
_cell.angle_gamma   90.00
#
_symmetry.space_group_name_H-M   'P 1'
#
loop_
_entity.id
_entity.type
_entity.pdbx_description
1 polymer ?
#
loop_
_entity_poly.entity_id
_entity_poly.type
_entity_poly.pdbx_seq_one_letter_code
_entity_poly.pdbx_strand_id
1 'polypeptide(L)'
;MIPGGSTALQNGQSLIHPASRGGHEALINRDCLQHYLDTCVTNTEGLIDIRCPVSIVHGTMDEMVPFENSISLSKRLRSPHVELTLVPGGTHFLSIDQLTSEKLDTFLATIARLKENPRRSSSKM
;
A
#
# COMPACT_ATOMS: atom_id res chain seq x y z
N MET A 1 -1.37 5.87 -20.10
CA MET A 1 -1.69 4.53 -20.65
C MET A 1 -1.01 4.35 -21.99
N ILE A 2 -0.44 3.18 -22.25
CA ILE A 2 0.14 2.83 -23.56
C ILE A 2 -1.02 2.62 -24.55
N PRO A 3 -1.16 3.42 -25.62
CA PRO A 3 -2.23 3.25 -26.60
C PRO A 3 -2.26 1.83 -27.17
N GLY A 4 -3.44 1.20 -27.21
CA GLY A 4 -3.60 -0.19 -27.66
C GLY A 4 -3.07 -1.26 -26.69
N GLY A 5 -2.49 -0.87 -25.54
CA GLY A 5 -1.91 -1.81 -24.58
C GLY A 5 -2.91 -2.83 -24.06
N SER A 6 -4.13 -2.42 -23.74
CA SER A 6 -5.17 -3.35 -23.27
C SER A 6 -5.50 -4.42 -24.31
N THR A 7 -5.61 -4.05 -25.59
CA THR A 7 -5.86 -4.99 -26.70
C THR A 7 -4.69 -5.95 -26.88
N ALA A 8 -3.45 -5.44 -26.82
CA ALA A 8 -2.25 -6.26 -26.91
C ALA A 8 -2.19 -7.29 -25.78
N LEU A 9 -2.44 -6.86 -24.54
CA LEU A 9 -2.52 -7.76 -23.38
C LEU A 9 -3.62 -8.80 -23.57
N GLN A 10 -4.83 -8.42 -23.99
CA GLN A 10 -5.93 -9.36 -24.23
C GLN A 10 -5.54 -10.46 -25.25
N ASN A 11 -4.79 -10.08 -26.29
CA ASN A 11 -4.26 -10.98 -27.32
C ASN A 11 -3.04 -11.82 -26.86
N GLY A 12 -2.65 -11.75 -25.58
CA GLY A 12 -1.54 -12.53 -25.01
C GLY A 12 -0.15 -11.95 -25.28
N GLN A 13 -0.05 -10.72 -25.79
CA GLN A 13 1.22 -10.07 -26.00
C GLN A 13 1.77 -9.50 -24.69
N SER A 14 3.10 -9.43 -24.60
CA SER A 14 3.78 -8.72 -23.52
C SER A 14 3.97 -7.25 -23.88
N LEU A 15 3.87 -6.39 -22.87
CA LEU A 15 4.12 -4.95 -22.96
C LEU A 15 5.34 -4.57 -22.14
N ILE A 16 6.14 -3.67 -22.66
CA ILE A 16 7.14 -2.94 -21.89
C ILE A 16 6.43 -1.72 -21.29
N HIS A 17 6.27 -1.70 -19.97
CA HIS A 17 5.61 -0.65 -19.23
C HIS A 17 6.62 0.15 -18.40
N PRO A 18 6.64 1.49 -18.49
CA PRO A 18 7.46 2.32 -17.62
C PRO A 18 6.86 2.31 -16.20
N ALA A 19 7.28 1.37 -15.36
CA ALA A 19 6.70 1.12 -14.04
C ALA A 19 6.80 2.34 -13.10
N SER A 20 7.85 3.15 -13.27
CA SER A 20 8.00 4.42 -12.55
C SER A 20 8.73 5.45 -13.42
N ARG A 21 8.55 6.73 -13.07
CA ARG A 21 9.21 7.84 -13.76
C ARG A 21 10.72 7.76 -13.54
N GLY A 22 11.47 7.47 -14.61
CA GLY A 22 12.92 7.30 -14.54
C GLY A 22 13.39 5.98 -13.93
N GLY A 23 12.47 5.03 -13.71
CA GLY A 23 12.82 3.68 -13.24
C GLY A 23 13.03 2.68 -14.37
N HIS A 24 13.28 1.43 -13.98
CA HIS A 24 13.40 0.31 -14.91
C HIS A 24 12.04 -0.05 -15.51
N GLU A 25 12.07 -0.47 -16.77
CA GLU A 25 10.89 -0.96 -17.46
C GLU A 25 10.42 -2.29 -16.85
N ALA A 26 9.12 -2.48 -16.76
CA ALA A 26 8.50 -3.74 -16.37
C ALA A 26 7.93 -4.45 -17.60
N LEU A 27 8.21 -5.74 -17.72
CA LEU A 27 7.50 -6.60 -18.66
C LEU A 27 6.16 -7.00 -18.04
N ILE A 28 5.06 -6.59 -18.67
CA ILE A 28 3.71 -6.91 -18.23
C ILE A 28 3.05 -7.81 -19.28
N ASN A 29 2.53 -8.95 -18.87
CA ASN A 29 1.70 -9.82 -19.69
C ASN A 29 0.45 -10.27 -18.91
N ARG A 30 -0.38 -11.11 -19.54
CA ARG A 30 -1.60 -11.64 -18.89
C ARG A 30 -1.31 -12.42 -17.63
N ASP A 31 -0.23 -13.20 -17.60
CA ASP A 31 0.12 -14.02 -16.44
C ASP A 31 0.50 -13.15 -15.25
N CYS A 32 1.18 -12.02 -15.48
CA CYS A 32 1.45 -11.03 -14.42
C CYS A 32 0.15 -10.48 -13.82
N LEU A 33 -0.84 -10.15 -14.66
CA LEU A 33 -2.13 -9.63 -14.21
C LEU A 33 -2.97 -10.70 -13.50
N GLN A 34 -2.96 -11.94 -13.99
CA GLN A 34 -3.63 -13.05 -13.34
C GLN A 34 -2.99 -13.35 -11.99
N HIS A 35 -1.67 -13.37 -11.91
CA HIS A 35 -0.95 -13.54 -10.66
C HIS A 35 -1.30 -12.46 -9.63
N TYR A 36 -1.46 -11.19 -10.06
CA TYR A 36 -1.98 -10.14 -9.19
C TYR A 36 -3.36 -10.48 -8.64
N LEU A 37 -4.30 -10.93 -9.47
CA LEU A 37 -5.63 -11.32 -9.01
C LEU A 37 -5.57 -12.49 -8.01
N ASP A 38 -4.71 -13.47 -8.27
CA ASP A 38 -4.57 -14.68 -7.46
C ASP A 38 -3.89 -14.43 -6.10
N THR A 39 -3.04 -13.40 -6.00
CA THR A 39 -2.18 -13.16 -4.83
C THR A 39 -2.43 -11.85 -4.09
N CYS A 40 -3.25 -10.95 -4.63
CA CYS A 40 -3.52 -9.67 -4.01
C CYS A 40 -4.21 -9.86 -2.65
N VAL A 41 -3.48 -9.57 -1.57
CA VAL A 41 -3.94 -9.78 -0.19
C VAL A 41 -5.21 -8.99 0.13
N THR A 42 -5.45 -7.87 -0.55
CA THR A 42 -6.66 -7.05 -0.37
C THR A 42 -7.89 -7.60 -1.08
N ASN A 43 -7.74 -8.57 -2.00
CA ASN A 43 -8.87 -9.22 -2.69
C ASN A 43 -9.53 -10.33 -1.85
N THR A 44 -8.93 -10.71 -0.72
CA THR A 44 -9.55 -11.66 0.22
C THR A 44 -10.71 -11.00 0.96
N GLU A 45 -11.71 -11.78 1.42
CA GLU A 45 -12.70 -11.27 2.37
C GLU A 45 -12.16 -11.32 3.81
N GLY A 46 -12.62 -10.41 4.67
CA GLY A 46 -12.27 -10.41 6.09
C GLY A 46 -10.91 -9.78 6.42
N LEU A 47 -10.34 -10.21 7.55
CA LEU A 47 -9.13 -9.63 8.12
C LEU A 47 -7.85 -10.14 7.42
N ILE A 48 -6.92 -9.22 7.16
CA ILE A 48 -5.61 -9.47 6.56
C ILE A 48 -4.60 -9.77 7.67
N ASP A 49 -3.90 -10.89 7.60
CA ASP A 49 -3.00 -11.40 8.65
C ASP A 49 -1.65 -10.67 8.76
N ILE A 50 -1.68 -9.33 8.69
CA ILE A 50 -0.55 -8.47 9.03
C ILE A 50 -0.71 -8.06 10.49
N ARG A 51 0.20 -8.52 11.36
CA ARG A 51 0.15 -8.31 12.82
C ARG A 51 1.20 -7.33 13.35
N CYS A 52 2.12 -6.87 12.51
CA CYS A 52 3.12 -5.89 12.88
C CYS A 52 2.53 -4.47 12.91
N PRO A 53 3.16 -3.50 13.60
CA PRO A 53 2.76 -2.10 13.50
C PRO A 53 2.77 -1.61 12.06
N VAL A 54 1.76 -0.84 11.67
CA VAL A 54 1.60 -0.28 10.32
C VAL A 54 1.26 1.21 10.43
N SER A 55 2.01 2.03 9.70
CA SER A 55 1.67 3.43 9.45
C SER A 55 1.34 3.60 7.96
N ILE A 56 0.14 4.10 7.66
CA ILE A 56 -0.35 4.36 6.31
C ILE A 56 -0.47 5.87 6.16
N VAL A 57 0.17 6.44 5.14
CA VAL A 57 0.06 7.86 4.79
C VAL A 57 -0.42 7.96 3.35
N HIS A 58 -1.51 8.69 3.10
CA HIS A 58 -2.15 8.76 1.79
C HIS A 58 -2.67 10.16 1.47
N GLY A 59 -2.45 10.67 0.27
CA GLY A 59 -2.94 11.98 -0.16
C GLY A 59 -4.41 11.97 -0.63
N THR A 60 -5.24 12.92 -0.20
CA THR A 60 -6.67 12.94 -0.55
C THR A 60 -6.98 13.31 -2.01
N MET A 61 -5.99 13.74 -2.78
CA MET A 61 -6.06 14.05 -4.21
C MET A 61 -5.17 13.10 -5.04
N ASP A 62 -4.94 11.88 -4.56
CA ASP A 62 -4.29 10.83 -5.34
C ASP A 62 -5.22 10.34 -6.47
N GLU A 63 -4.95 10.78 -7.70
CA GLU A 63 -5.70 10.39 -8.91
C GLU A 63 -5.30 9.01 -9.47
N MET A 64 -4.22 8.40 -8.97
CA MET A 64 -3.75 7.09 -9.41
C MET A 64 -4.26 5.97 -8.51
N VAL A 65 -4.28 6.20 -7.19
CA VAL A 65 -4.75 5.24 -6.19
C VAL A 65 -5.72 5.93 -5.24
N PRO A 66 -7.03 5.62 -5.30
CA PRO A 66 -8.03 6.20 -4.41
C PRO A 66 -7.70 5.99 -2.92
N PHE A 67 -7.75 7.05 -2.11
CA PHE A 67 -7.38 6.99 -0.69
C PHE A 67 -8.35 6.14 0.16
N GLU A 68 -9.56 5.90 -0.34
CA GLU A 68 -10.54 5.00 0.26
C GLU A 68 -10.00 3.56 0.36
N ASN A 69 -9.08 3.17 -0.54
CA ASN A 69 -8.39 1.89 -0.45
C ASN A 69 -7.56 1.81 0.84
N SER A 70 -6.89 2.89 1.22
CA SER A 70 -6.13 2.98 2.48
C SER A 70 -7.04 2.98 3.71
N ILE A 71 -8.22 3.61 3.63
CA ILE A 71 -9.25 3.50 4.67
C ILE A 71 -9.70 2.05 4.83
N SER A 72 -10.04 1.37 3.73
CA SER A 72 -10.46 -0.03 3.73
C SER A 72 -9.37 -0.95 4.28
N LEU A 73 -8.12 -0.76 3.83
CA LEU A 73 -6.96 -1.51 4.31
C LEU A 73 -6.78 -1.36 5.81
N SER A 74 -6.77 -0.13 6.33
CA SER A 74 -6.54 0.14 7.76
C SER A 74 -7.52 -0.60 8.69
N LYS A 75 -8.77 -0.77 8.25
CA LYS A 75 -9.83 -1.46 9.01
C LYS A 75 -9.72 -2.98 8.98
N ARG A 76 -8.96 -3.52 8.02
CA ARG A 76 -8.88 -4.96 7.77
C ARG A 76 -7.60 -5.59 8.29
N LEU A 77 -6.57 -4.83 8.64
CA LEU A 77 -5.34 -5.40 9.20
C LEU A 77 -5.61 -6.00 10.60
N ARG A 78 -5.08 -7.19 10.88
CA ARG A 78 -5.14 -7.81 12.22
C ARG A 78 -4.21 -7.15 13.24
N SER A 79 -3.40 -6.19 12.82
CA SER A 79 -2.47 -5.49 13.68
C SER A 79 -3.22 -4.69 14.75
N PRO A 80 -2.81 -4.78 16.03
CA PRO A 80 -3.33 -3.91 17.08
C PRO A 80 -2.78 -2.47 17.00
N HIS A 81 -1.86 -2.20 16.08
CA HIS A 81 -1.16 -0.92 15.94
C HIS A 81 -1.19 -0.44 14.48
N VAL A 82 -2.34 0.11 14.08
CA VAL A 82 -2.53 0.70 12.75
C VAL A 82 -2.79 2.20 12.91
N GLU A 83 -1.98 3.02 12.25
CA GLU A 83 -2.22 4.46 12.11
C GLU A 83 -2.47 4.78 10.64
N LEU A 84 -3.57 5.49 10.35
CA LEU A 84 -3.86 6.05 9.02
C LEU A 84 -3.81 7.57 9.11
N THR A 85 -3.00 8.18 8.24
CA THR A 85 -2.93 9.63 8.04
C THR A 85 -3.34 9.97 6.62
N LEU A 86 -4.43 10.71 6.49
CA LEU A 86 -4.84 11.29 5.21
C LEU A 86 -4.29 12.70 5.12
N VAL A 87 -3.51 12.99 4.08
CA VAL A 87 -2.90 14.30 3.83
C VAL A 87 -3.85 15.14 2.97
N PRO A 88 -4.53 16.16 3.53
CA PRO A 88 -5.48 16.97 2.77
C PRO A 88 -4.78 17.66 1.60
N GLY A 89 -5.30 17.51 0.39
CA GLY A 89 -4.71 18.05 -0.83
C GLY A 89 -3.45 17.32 -1.31
N GLY A 90 -2.95 16.33 -0.55
CA GLY A 90 -1.81 15.51 -0.97
C GLY A 90 -2.16 14.70 -2.22
N THR A 91 -1.21 14.57 -3.15
CA THR A 91 -1.39 13.76 -4.37
C THR A 91 -0.77 12.38 -4.20
N HIS A 92 -0.70 11.58 -5.26
CA HIS A 92 0.07 10.33 -5.28
C HIS A 92 1.54 10.52 -4.90
N PHE A 93 2.10 11.66 -5.25
CA PHE A 93 3.48 12.03 -4.92
C PHE A 93 3.47 12.84 -3.63
N LEU A 94 3.54 12.15 -2.50
CA LEU A 94 3.72 12.81 -1.22
C LEU A 94 5.14 13.37 -1.11
N SER A 95 5.24 14.64 -0.76
CA SER A 95 6.51 15.27 -0.39
C SER A 95 7.01 14.71 0.94
N ILE A 96 8.33 14.55 1.07
CA ILE A 96 8.95 14.45 2.40
C ILE A 96 8.92 15.86 2.99
N ASP A 97 7.89 16.11 3.77
CA ASP A 97 7.60 17.35 4.47
C ASP A 97 7.57 17.11 5.99
N GLN A 98 7.19 18.15 6.74
CA GLN A 98 7.09 18.07 8.18
C GLN A 98 6.11 16.97 8.63
N LEU A 99 4.95 16.86 7.99
CA LEU A 99 3.92 15.89 8.37
C LEU A 99 4.41 14.45 8.17
N THR A 100 4.95 14.13 6.99
CA THR A 100 5.46 12.79 6.69
C THR A 100 6.66 12.42 7.58
N SER A 101 7.51 13.39 7.91
CA SER A 101 8.62 13.19 8.86
C SER A 101 8.12 12.89 10.28
N GLU A 102 7.17 13.69 10.79
CA GLU A 102 6.56 13.48 12.12
C GLU A 102 5.87 12.11 12.22
N LYS A 103 5.25 11.64 11.13
CA LYS A 103 4.63 10.31 11.11
C LYS A 103 5.64 9.18 11.10
N LEU A 104 6.76 9.34 10.41
CA LEU A 104 7.86 8.40 10.47
C LEU A 104 8.44 8.33 11.89
N ASP A 105 8.69 9.47 12.54
CA ASP A 105 9.21 9.51 13.91
C ASP A 105 8.26 8.84 14.91
N THR A 106 6.96 9.13 14.79
CA THR A 106 5.91 8.49 15.61
C THR A 106 5.89 6.97 15.43
N PHE A 107 6.04 6.50 14.19
CA PHE A 107 6.09 5.09 13.86
C PHE A 107 7.34 4.42 14.45
N LEU A 108 8.51 5.03 14.30
CA LEU A 108 9.78 4.53 14.85
C LEU A 108 9.75 4.45 16.38
N ALA A 109 9.20 5.46 17.06
CA ALA A 109 9.01 5.45 18.50
C ALA A 109 8.07 4.31 18.94
N THR A 110 7.00 4.05 18.17
CA THR A 110 6.10 2.91 18.42
C THR A 110 6.82 1.58 18.27
N ILE A 111 7.65 1.40 17.24
CA ILE A 111 8.46 0.19 17.07
C ILE A 111 9.42 0.00 18.25
N ALA A 112 10.14 1.05 18.65
CA ALA A 112 11.10 0.99 19.77
C ALA A 112 10.41 0.52 21.06
N ARG A 113 9.28 1.15 21.41
CA ARG A 113 8.47 0.78 22.58
C ARG A 113 8.02 -0.68 22.56
N LEU A 114 7.62 -1.19 21.39
CA LEU A 114 7.13 -2.57 21.25
C LEU A 114 8.27 -3.60 21.32
N LYS A 115 9.47 -3.25 20.85
CA LYS A 115 10.66 -4.08 21.02
C LYS A 115 11.09 -4.18 22.49
N GLU A 116 10.97 -3.09 23.24
CA GLU A 116 11.28 -3.04 24.67
C GLU A 116 10.26 -3.81 25.53
N ASN A 117 9.00 -3.95 25.06
CA ASN A 117 7.93 -4.65 25.78
C ASN A 117 7.20 -5.72 24.93
N PRO A 118 7.84 -6.86 24.62
CA PRO A 118 7.26 -7.89 23.73
C PRO A 118 5.98 -8.56 24.27
N ARG A 119 5.79 -8.57 25.60
CA ARG A 119 4.78 -9.41 26.29
C ARG A 119 3.36 -8.84 26.36
N ARG A 120 3.09 -7.66 25.81
CA ARG A 120 1.75 -7.02 25.86
C ARG A 120 0.92 -7.11 24.57
N SER A 121 1.50 -7.62 23.47
CA SER A 121 0.81 -7.74 22.17
C SER A 121 0.00 -9.04 22.01
N SER A 122 0.11 -9.99 22.94
CA SER A 122 -0.73 -11.19 22.99
C SER A 122 -1.52 -11.23 24.29
N SER A 123 -2.67 -10.54 24.33
CA SER A 123 -3.70 -10.87 25.31
C SER A 123 -5.11 -10.49 24.83
N LYS A 124 -5.94 -11.53 24.74
CA LYS A 124 -7.42 -11.58 24.63
C LYS A 124 -7.97 -11.23 23.24
N MET A 125 -8.73 -12.08 22.54
CA MET A 125 -9.50 -13.30 22.86
C MET A 125 -9.34 -14.33 21.73
#